data_AF-A0A974NWY2-F1
#
_entry.id   AF-A0A974NWY2-F1
#
_cell.length_a   1.000
_cell.length_b   1.000
_cell.length_c   1.000
_cell.angle_alpha   90.00
_cell.angle_beta   90.00
_cell.angle_gamma   90.00
#
_symmetry.space_group_name_H-M   'P 1'
#
loop_
_entity.id
_entity.type
_entity.pdbx_description
1 polymer ?
#
loop_
_entity_poly.entity_id
_entity_poly.type
_entity_poly.pdbx_seq_one_letter_code
_entity_poly.pdbx_strand_id
1 'polypeptide(L)'
;MSFMSKITTTLAVAAFSAAAIPASAAVVYSVTGDTSGGPVYNRPIADTPPTQISGTGTSVAYNTFLFSPIATGSYTFLLTSTNTAYDPFLVLYASPFNPALPLTNVIAANDDLQGSLALSGFTQTLLAGTVYTAVITGFNNFDFGTYQLTISNAAAVPEPATWGMMLAGFGMVGFGMRRRAKPSVRVTYA
;
A
#
# COMPACT_ATOMS: atom_id res chain seq x y z
N MET A 1 33.67 -64.96 -20.30
CA MET A 1 33.80 -63.50 -20.53
C MET A 1 32.47 -62.85 -20.16
N SER A 2 32.37 -62.25 -18.97
CA SER A 2 31.15 -61.60 -18.48
C SER A 2 31.39 -60.09 -18.44
N PHE A 3 30.61 -59.34 -19.23
CA PHE A 3 30.67 -57.87 -19.28
C PHE A 3 29.83 -57.29 -18.14
N MET A 4 30.49 -56.71 -17.13
CA MET A 4 29.85 -55.86 -16.13
C MET A 4 29.66 -54.45 -16.72
N SER A 5 28.41 -54.09 -17.04
CA SER A 5 28.01 -52.72 -17.40
C SER A 5 27.92 -51.88 -16.11
N LYS A 6 28.74 -50.83 -16.02
CA LYS A 6 28.69 -49.85 -14.92
C LYS A 6 27.59 -48.83 -15.23
N ILE A 7 26.56 -48.77 -14.41
CA ILE A 7 25.49 -47.77 -14.50
C ILE A 7 26.03 -46.45 -13.92
N THR A 8 26.33 -45.49 -14.80
CA THR A 8 26.72 -44.13 -14.44
C THR A 8 25.45 -43.30 -14.24
N THR A 9 25.12 -42.94 -12.99
CA THR A 9 23.99 -42.06 -12.69
C THR A 9 24.44 -40.60 -12.72
N THR A 10 24.09 -39.89 -13.79
CA THR A 10 24.33 -38.44 -13.92
C THR A 10 23.27 -37.68 -13.10
N LEU A 11 23.69 -36.91 -12.10
CA LEU A 11 22.79 -36.08 -11.29
C LEU A 11 22.69 -34.68 -11.92
N ALA A 12 21.53 -34.35 -12.51
CA ALA A 12 21.26 -33.00 -12.97
C ALA A 12 20.88 -32.11 -11.77
N VAL A 13 21.69 -31.08 -11.50
CA VAL A 13 21.32 -30.00 -10.58
C VAL A 13 20.50 -28.99 -11.38
N ALA A 14 19.19 -28.95 -11.16
CA ALA A 14 18.36 -27.89 -11.71
C ALA A 14 18.57 -26.62 -10.88
N ALA A 15 19.17 -25.59 -11.50
CA ALA A 15 19.28 -24.27 -10.90
C ALA A 15 17.88 -23.63 -10.85
N PHE A 16 17.37 -23.40 -9.64
CA PHE A 16 16.11 -22.70 -9.43
C PHE A 16 16.41 -21.20 -9.36
N SER A 17 16.23 -20.48 -10.46
CA SER A 17 16.26 -19.02 -10.46
C SER A 17 14.99 -18.50 -9.79
N ALA A 18 15.10 -18.02 -8.56
CA ALA A 18 14.02 -17.29 -7.90
C ALA A 18 13.86 -15.93 -8.60
N ALA A 19 12.83 -15.79 -9.42
CA ALA A 19 12.42 -14.48 -9.92
C ALA A 19 11.85 -13.68 -8.74
N ALA A 20 12.42 -12.52 -8.45
CA ALA A 20 11.82 -11.58 -7.51
C ALA A 20 10.47 -11.14 -8.09
N ILE A 21 9.39 -11.42 -7.38
CA ILE A 21 8.08 -10.88 -7.72
C ILE A 21 8.14 -9.38 -7.35
N PRO A 22 7.72 -8.46 -8.23
CA PRO A 22 7.69 -7.05 -7.87
C PRO A 22 6.68 -6.84 -6.74
N ALA A 23 7.09 -6.09 -5.71
CA ALA A 23 6.19 -5.72 -4.61
C ALA A 23 5.00 -4.93 -5.17
N SER A 24 3.79 -5.46 -4.99
CA SER A 24 2.55 -4.74 -5.29
C SER A 24 2.22 -3.77 -4.15
N ALA A 25 1.73 -2.57 -4.47
CA ALA A 25 1.27 -1.62 -3.47
C ALA A 25 0.07 -2.20 -2.70
N ALA A 26 0.20 -2.35 -1.39
CA ALA A 26 -0.88 -2.86 -0.54
C ALA A 26 -1.77 -1.69 -0.08
N VAL A 27 -3.10 -1.85 -0.18
CA VAL A 27 -4.05 -0.96 0.49
C VAL A 27 -3.88 -1.14 2.00
N VAL A 28 -3.42 -0.11 2.70
CA VAL A 28 -3.16 -0.15 4.15
C VAL A 28 -4.23 0.57 4.96
N TYR A 29 -4.96 1.50 4.34
CA TYR A 29 -6.17 2.09 4.91
C TYR A 29 -7.30 2.08 3.88
N SER A 30 -8.51 1.76 4.34
CA SER A 30 -9.74 1.86 3.56
C SER A 30 -10.83 2.42 4.46
N VAL A 31 -11.44 3.51 4.04
CA VAL A 31 -12.43 4.26 4.82
C VAL A 31 -13.61 4.57 3.91
N THR A 32 -14.81 4.24 4.34
CA THR A 32 -16.05 4.68 3.69
C THR A 32 -16.74 5.71 4.56
N GLY A 33 -17.49 6.62 3.95
CA GLY A 33 -18.23 7.64 4.68
C GLY A 33 -19.21 8.39 3.81
N ASP A 34 -19.81 9.41 4.41
CA ASP A 34 -20.71 10.37 3.78
C ASP A 34 -20.41 11.75 4.36
N THR A 35 -20.21 12.75 3.51
CA THR A 35 -19.99 14.15 3.92
C THR A 35 -21.29 14.92 4.15
N SER A 36 -22.45 14.36 3.78
CA SER A 36 -23.77 14.98 3.90
C SER A 36 -24.07 15.42 5.34
N GLY A 37 -24.41 16.70 5.53
CA GLY A 37 -24.74 17.27 6.84
C GLY A 37 -23.55 17.43 7.80
N GLY A 38 -22.31 17.19 7.32
CA GLY A 38 -21.09 17.38 8.10
C GLY A 38 -20.76 18.85 8.38
N PRO A 39 -19.74 19.12 9.22
CA PRO A 39 -19.19 20.46 9.39
C PRO A 39 -18.68 20.98 8.05
N VAL A 40 -18.63 22.31 7.91
CA VAL A 40 -18.21 22.98 6.67
C VAL A 40 -16.95 23.81 6.87
N TYR A 41 -16.20 24.02 5.80
CA TYR A 41 -15.05 24.93 5.78
C TYR A 41 -14.81 25.49 4.38
N ASN A 42 -13.93 26.50 4.27
CA ASN A 42 -13.48 27.01 2.98
C ASN A 42 -12.24 26.23 2.53
N ARG A 43 -12.37 25.40 1.49
CA ARG A 43 -11.28 24.52 1.05
C ARG A 43 -10.19 25.29 0.29
N PRO A 44 -8.95 24.78 0.28
CA PRO A 44 -7.91 25.29 -0.62
C PRO A 44 -8.24 25.02 -2.10
N ILE A 45 -7.48 25.68 -2.98
CA ILE A 45 -7.39 25.31 -4.40
C ILE A 45 -6.47 24.09 -4.56
N ALA A 46 -6.78 23.19 -5.49
CA ALA A 46 -5.96 22.02 -5.78
C ALA A 46 -4.53 22.43 -6.19
N ASP A 47 -3.53 21.92 -5.47
CA ASP A 47 -2.10 22.14 -5.72
C ASP A 47 -1.27 21.21 -4.80
N THR A 48 0.07 21.26 -4.91
CA THR A 48 0.98 20.51 -4.04
C THR A 48 2.24 21.33 -3.69
N PRO A 49 2.28 22.05 -2.55
CA PRO A 49 1.17 22.31 -1.62
C PRO A 49 0.28 23.48 -2.09
N PRO A 50 -1.00 23.50 -1.70
CA PRO A 50 -1.89 24.65 -1.88
C PRO A 50 -1.39 25.96 -1.29
N THR A 51 -1.57 27.05 -2.04
CA THR A 51 -1.19 28.42 -1.65
C THR A 51 -2.36 29.41 -1.62
N GLN A 52 -3.54 28.98 -2.06
CA GLN A 52 -4.71 29.84 -2.22
C GLN A 52 -5.99 29.16 -1.73
N ILE A 53 -6.96 29.98 -1.35
CA ILE A 53 -8.29 29.57 -0.90
C ILE A 53 -9.29 29.63 -2.05
N SER A 54 -10.22 28.67 -2.09
CA SER A 54 -11.21 28.57 -3.15
C SER A 54 -12.27 29.67 -3.06
N GLY A 55 -12.62 30.26 -4.20
CA GLY A 55 -13.82 31.09 -4.35
C GLY A 55 -15.09 30.27 -4.60
N THR A 56 -14.95 29.00 -4.98
CA THR A 56 -16.05 28.10 -5.32
C THR A 56 -16.47 27.24 -4.13
N GLY A 57 -15.50 26.65 -3.44
CA GLY A 57 -15.71 25.78 -2.28
C GLY A 57 -15.58 26.55 -0.96
N THR A 58 -16.39 27.57 -0.77
CA THR A 58 -16.32 28.50 0.38
C THR A 58 -16.91 27.95 1.67
N SER A 59 -17.75 26.92 1.58
CA SER A 59 -18.47 26.28 2.69
C SER A 59 -18.80 24.83 2.33
N VAL A 60 -17.78 24.04 2.05
CA VAL A 60 -17.90 22.63 1.65
C VAL A 60 -17.97 21.73 2.86
N ALA A 61 -18.87 20.75 2.85
CA ALA A 61 -18.99 19.76 3.91
C ALA A 61 -17.78 18.82 3.90
N TYR A 62 -17.30 18.42 5.07
CA TYR A 62 -16.10 17.58 5.15
C TYR A 62 -16.14 16.52 6.25
N ASN A 63 -15.40 15.46 6.00
CA ASN A 63 -15.00 14.47 6.99
C ASN A 63 -13.48 14.46 7.11
N THR A 64 -12.96 14.02 8.27
CA THR A 64 -11.53 13.88 8.49
C THR A 64 -11.18 12.44 8.81
N PHE A 65 -10.07 11.96 8.25
CA PHE A 65 -9.46 10.69 8.62
C PHE A 65 -8.04 10.93 9.13
N LEU A 66 -7.81 10.64 10.41
CA LEU A 66 -6.49 10.72 11.04
C LEU A 66 -5.81 9.36 10.93
N PHE A 67 -4.55 9.36 10.50
CA PHE A 67 -3.75 8.14 10.37
C PHE A 67 -2.27 8.44 10.58
N SER A 68 -1.50 7.39 10.82
CA SER A 68 -0.04 7.46 10.96
C SER A 68 0.59 6.29 10.20
N PRO A 69 1.34 6.55 9.11
CA PRO A 69 2.10 5.54 8.39
C PRO A 69 2.95 4.66 9.32
N ILE A 70 2.92 3.35 9.09
CA ILE A 70 3.79 2.40 9.82
C ILE A 70 5.19 2.30 9.20
N ALA A 71 5.34 2.77 7.95
CA ALA A 71 6.60 2.76 7.22
C ALA A 71 6.77 4.09 6.50
N THR A 72 8.02 4.54 6.37
CA THR A 72 8.34 5.69 5.53
C THR A 72 8.33 5.24 4.07
N GLY A 73 7.66 5.99 3.20
CA GLY A 73 7.65 5.65 1.78
C GLY A 73 6.59 6.39 0.99
N SER A 74 6.39 5.93 -0.24
CA SER A 74 5.38 6.46 -1.16
C SER A 74 4.00 5.89 -0.82
N TYR A 75 3.03 6.78 -0.63
CA TYR A 75 1.63 6.48 -0.35
C TYR A 75 0.75 7.08 -1.44
N THR A 76 -0.07 6.23 -2.06
CA THR A 76 -1.05 6.65 -3.07
C THR A 76 -2.42 6.73 -2.44
N PHE A 77 -3.05 7.89 -2.57
CA PHE A 77 -4.39 8.18 -2.11
C PHE A 77 -5.33 8.12 -3.32
N LEU A 78 -6.45 7.43 -3.15
CA LEU A 78 -7.55 7.42 -4.10
C LEU A 78 -8.85 7.59 -3.33
N LEU A 79 -9.49 8.74 -3.55
CA LEU A 79 -10.83 9.04 -3.09
C LEU A 79 -11.79 8.82 -4.26
N THR A 80 -12.75 7.93 -4.07
CA THR A 80 -13.76 7.58 -5.05
C THR A 80 -15.13 7.97 -4.54
N SER A 81 -15.85 8.75 -5.32
CA SER A 81 -17.27 8.99 -5.10
C SER A 81 -18.06 7.70 -5.35
N THR A 82 -18.93 7.33 -4.42
CA THR A 82 -19.81 6.15 -4.54
C THR A 82 -21.25 6.53 -4.88
N ASN A 83 -21.49 7.82 -5.16
CA ASN A 83 -22.76 8.37 -5.62
C ASN A 83 -22.51 9.20 -6.89
N THR A 84 -23.39 9.09 -7.89
CA THR A 84 -23.24 9.74 -9.20
C THR A 84 -23.28 11.27 -9.18
N ALA A 85 -23.66 11.91 -8.07
CA ALA A 85 -23.81 13.36 -7.96
C ALA A 85 -22.77 14.04 -7.05
N TYR A 86 -21.80 13.31 -6.52
CA TYR A 86 -20.77 13.87 -5.64
C TYR A 86 -19.44 14.00 -6.39
N ASP A 87 -18.99 15.24 -6.53
CA ASP A 87 -17.69 15.64 -7.06
C ASP A 87 -16.69 15.80 -5.90
N PRO A 88 -15.86 14.76 -5.63
CA PRO A 88 -15.00 14.75 -4.46
C PRO A 88 -13.79 15.67 -4.62
N PHE A 89 -13.27 16.14 -3.50
CA PHE A 89 -12.03 16.88 -3.39
C PHE A 89 -11.27 16.37 -2.16
N LEU A 90 -10.01 15.98 -2.36
CA LEU A 90 -9.18 15.41 -1.30
C LEU A 90 -8.07 16.37 -0.91
N VAL A 91 -7.87 16.57 0.40
CA VAL A 91 -6.76 17.36 0.94
C VAL A 91 -5.98 16.54 1.97
N LEU A 92 -4.66 16.63 1.92
CA LEU A 92 -3.77 16.08 2.94
C LEU A 92 -3.12 17.20 3.75
N TYR A 93 -3.15 17.03 5.07
CA TYR A 93 -2.47 17.89 6.03
C TYR A 93 -1.46 17.09 6.86
N ALA A 94 -0.34 17.71 7.22
CA ALA A 94 0.35 17.32 8.45
C ALA A 94 -0.57 17.65 9.62
N SER A 95 -0.77 16.72 10.56
CA SER A 95 -1.71 16.93 11.66
C SER A 95 -1.20 18.03 12.61
N PRO A 96 -2.07 18.89 13.17
CA PRO A 96 -3.53 18.90 13.03
C PRO A 96 -4.05 19.66 11.81
N PHE A 97 -5.20 19.21 11.29
CA PHE A 97 -6.06 20.01 10.44
C PHE A 97 -6.82 21.06 11.27
N ASN A 98 -6.92 22.29 10.78
CA ASN A 98 -7.76 23.34 11.35
C ASN A 98 -8.62 23.98 10.24
N PRO A 99 -9.96 23.83 10.27
CA PRO A 99 -10.84 24.36 9.23
C PRO A 99 -10.85 25.90 9.14
N ALA A 100 -10.44 26.59 10.22
CA ALA A 100 -10.30 28.05 10.21
C ALA A 100 -8.98 28.53 9.58
N LEU A 101 -8.00 27.65 9.38
CA LEU A 101 -6.70 27.96 8.76
C LEU A 101 -6.36 26.95 7.64
N PRO A 102 -7.13 26.91 6.54
CA PRO A 102 -7.04 25.84 5.54
C PRO A 102 -5.72 25.74 4.77
N LEU A 103 -4.86 26.77 4.81
CA LEU A 103 -3.52 26.76 4.21
C LEU A 103 -2.40 26.40 5.19
N THR A 104 -2.71 26.23 6.48
CA THR A 104 -1.70 25.83 7.47
C THR A 104 -1.52 24.32 7.43
N ASN A 105 -0.27 23.85 7.38
CA ASN A 105 0.11 22.43 7.33
C ASN A 105 -0.42 21.64 6.12
N VAL A 106 -0.93 22.31 5.09
CA VAL A 106 -1.44 21.65 3.89
C VAL A 106 -0.28 21.09 3.05
N ILE A 107 -0.42 19.85 2.60
CA ILE A 107 0.62 19.11 1.87
C ILE A 107 0.25 18.96 0.40
N ALA A 108 -0.99 18.54 0.13
CA ALA A 108 -1.50 18.34 -1.22
C ALA A 108 -3.01 18.47 -1.22
N ALA A 109 -3.56 18.95 -2.33
CA ALA A 109 -4.98 18.90 -2.61
C ALA A 109 -5.20 18.54 -4.08
N ASN A 110 -6.19 17.71 -4.34
CA ASN A 110 -6.60 17.37 -5.70
C ASN A 110 -8.12 17.26 -5.76
N ASP A 111 -8.64 17.68 -6.90
CA ASP A 111 -10.05 17.73 -7.27
C ASP A 111 -10.33 16.53 -8.17
N ASP A 112 -9.85 16.64 -9.42
CA ASP A 112 -9.95 15.59 -10.43
C ASP A 112 -8.65 14.81 -10.57
N LEU A 113 -8.76 13.49 -10.41
CA LEU A 113 -7.73 12.54 -10.76
C LEU A 113 -8.02 12.03 -12.19
N GLN A 114 -7.05 12.22 -13.09
CA GLN A 114 -7.13 11.77 -14.49
C GLN A 114 -8.35 12.33 -15.27
N GLY A 115 -8.84 13.51 -14.88
CA GLY A 115 -9.97 14.18 -15.52
C GLY A 115 -11.35 13.60 -15.19
N SER A 116 -11.46 12.83 -14.10
CA SER A 116 -12.72 12.30 -13.61
C SER A 116 -13.26 13.11 -12.44
N LEU A 117 -14.48 13.64 -12.59
CA LEU A 117 -15.26 14.32 -11.54
C LEU A 117 -15.75 13.37 -10.41
N ALA A 118 -15.33 12.11 -10.41
CA ALA A 118 -15.72 11.13 -9.40
C ALA A 118 -14.52 10.63 -8.60
N LEU A 119 -13.31 11.07 -8.96
CA LEU A 119 -12.05 10.60 -8.41
C LEU A 119 -11.19 11.78 -8.02
N SER A 120 -10.68 11.78 -6.79
CA SER A 120 -9.58 12.65 -6.38
C SER A 120 -8.44 11.81 -5.86
N GLY A 121 -7.23 12.33 -5.92
CA GLY A 121 -6.09 11.62 -5.35
C GLY A 121 -4.76 12.22 -5.68
N PHE A 122 -3.74 11.68 -5.04
CA PHE A 122 -2.35 12.04 -5.26
C PHE A 122 -1.45 10.96 -4.67
N THR A 123 -0.18 10.98 -5.04
CA THR A 123 0.85 10.19 -4.39
C THR A 123 1.75 11.12 -3.59
N GLN A 124 2.01 10.78 -2.32
CA GLN A 124 2.91 11.54 -1.46
C GLN A 124 3.86 10.65 -0.67
N THR A 125 5.08 11.15 -0.45
CA THR A 125 6.03 10.48 0.44
C THR A 125 5.70 10.87 1.88
N LEU A 126 5.40 9.89 2.72
CA LEU A 126 5.07 10.10 4.12
C LEU A 126 6.10 9.43 5.03
N LEU A 127 6.24 9.98 6.25
CA LEU A 127 7.16 9.48 7.25
C LEU A 127 6.46 8.53 8.23
N ALA A 128 7.11 7.43 8.59
CA ALA A 128 6.64 6.52 9.62
C ALA A 128 6.42 7.25 10.95
N GLY A 129 5.33 6.93 11.65
CA GLY A 129 5.00 7.49 12.96
C GLY A 129 4.57 8.97 12.96
N THR A 130 4.57 9.64 11.80
CA THR A 130 4.04 11.01 11.69
C THR A 130 2.53 10.97 11.50
N VAL A 131 1.80 11.78 12.26
CA VAL A 131 0.33 11.84 12.15
C VAL A 131 -0.05 12.80 11.04
N TYR A 132 -0.91 12.32 10.14
CA TYR A 132 -1.48 13.09 9.05
C TYR A 132 -3.01 13.12 9.16
N THR A 133 -3.63 14.07 8.47
CA THR A 133 -5.08 14.16 8.36
C THR A 133 -5.46 14.25 6.89
N ALA A 134 -6.19 13.27 6.40
CA ALA A 134 -6.88 13.36 5.11
C ALA A 134 -8.24 14.02 5.35
N VAL A 135 -8.52 15.09 4.63
CA VAL A 135 -9.80 15.81 4.64
C VAL A 135 -10.53 15.45 3.35
N ILE A 136 -11.67 14.81 3.49
CA ILE A 136 -12.56 14.40 2.41
C ILE A 136 -13.65 15.46 2.31
N THR A 137 -13.77 16.12 1.16
CA THR A 137 -14.76 17.19 0.95
C THR A 137 -15.20 17.23 -0.51
N GLY A 138 -16.02 18.20 -0.92
CA GLY A 138 -16.48 18.35 -2.31
C GLY A 138 -15.85 19.53 -3.05
N PHE A 139 -16.01 19.54 -4.37
CA PHE A 139 -15.54 20.64 -5.22
C PHE A 139 -16.26 21.95 -4.91
N ASN A 140 -17.58 21.99 -4.84
CA ASN A 140 -18.34 23.20 -4.51
C ASN A 140 -19.26 22.99 -3.29
N ASN A 141 -19.89 24.06 -2.81
CA ASN A 141 -20.69 24.03 -1.58
C ASN A 141 -21.89 23.06 -1.61
N PHE A 142 -22.31 22.62 -2.80
CA PHE A 142 -23.39 21.66 -3.02
C PHE A 142 -22.89 20.24 -3.29
N ASP A 143 -21.58 20.04 -3.40
CA ASP A 143 -20.99 18.72 -3.63
C ASP A 143 -20.71 18.05 -2.29
N PHE A 144 -21.55 17.07 -1.98
CA PHE A 144 -21.40 16.20 -0.82
C PHE A 144 -22.03 14.84 -1.13
N GLY A 145 -21.58 13.82 -0.42
CA GLY A 145 -22.13 12.48 -0.59
C GLY A 145 -21.21 11.38 -0.09
N THR A 146 -21.55 10.17 -0.51
CA THR A 146 -20.88 8.95 -0.06
C THR A 146 -19.57 8.72 -0.82
N TYR A 147 -18.58 8.19 -0.11
CA TYR A 147 -17.24 7.99 -0.64
C TYR A 147 -16.56 6.73 -0.13
N GLN A 148 -15.51 6.32 -0.85
CA GLN A 148 -14.47 5.42 -0.39
C GLN A 148 -13.10 6.08 -0.57
N LEU A 149 -12.35 6.24 0.52
CA LEU A 149 -10.94 6.60 0.51
C LEU A 149 -10.09 5.34 0.69
N THR A 150 -9.17 5.12 -0.23
CA THR A 150 -8.11 4.11 -0.09
C THR A 150 -6.75 4.78 -0.04
N ILE A 151 -5.89 4.28 0.83
CA ILE A 151 -4.50 4.71 0.94
C ILE A 151 -3.63 3.46 0.82
N SER A 152 -2.84 3.41 -0.24
CA SER A 152 -1.97 2.30 -0.55
C SER A 152 -0.51 2.67 -0.33
N ASN A 153 0.28 1.75 0.19
CA ASN A 153 1.70 1.94 0.38
C ASN A 153 2.49 0.99 -0.53
N ALA A 154 3.44 1.54 -1.27
CA ALA A 154 4.33 0.76 -2.13
C ALA A 154 5.55 0.18 -1.37
N ALA A 155 5.51 0.10 -0.03
CA ALA A 155 6.65 -0.44 0.71
C ALA A 155 6.93 -1.89 0.30
N ALA A 156 8.22 -2.22 0.25
CA ALA A 156 8.69 -3.58 0.11
C ALA A 156 8.18 -4.39 1.31
N VAL A 157 7.10 -5.14 1.11
CA VAL A 157 6.71 -6.20 2.03
C VAL A 157 7.88 -7.19 2.03
N PRO A 158 8.48 -7.54 3.18
CA PRO A 158 9.40 -8.68 3.24
C PRO A 158 8.59 -9.93 2.87
N GLU A 159 8.70 -10.35 1.62
CA GLU A 159 7.70 -11.25 1.05
C GLU A 159 7.70 -12.63 1.76
N PRO A 160 6.54 -13.31 1.82
CA PRO A 160 6.44 -14.73 2.14
C PRO A 160 7.39 -15.61 1.32
N ALA A 161 7.85 -15.14 0.15
CA ALA A 161 8.88 -15.80 -0.63
C ALA A 161 10.21 -15.94 0.13
N THR A 162 10.60 -14.99 1.01
CA THR A 162 11.79 -15.16 1.86
C THR A 162 11.59 -16.33 2.82
N TRP A 163 10.38 -16.47 3.38
CA TRP A 163 10.03 -17.60 4.26
C TRP A 163 9.97 -18.91 3.47
N GLY A 164 9.38 -18.89 2.28
CA GLY A 164 9.34 -20.03 1.36
C GLY A 164 10.74 -20.46 0.93
N MET A 165 11.64 -19.53 0.63
CA MET A 165 13.05 -19.78 0.29
C MET A 165 13.84 -20.31 1.48
N MET A 166 13.61 -19.79 2.69
CA MET A 166 14.22 -20.32 3.91
C MET A 166 13.73 -21.76 4.15
N LEU A 167 12.42 -22.01 4.10
CA LEU A 167 11.85 -23.34 4.26
C LEU A 167 12.32 -24.32 3.17
N ALA A 168 12.37 -23.87 1.91
CA ALA A 168 12.89 -24.67 0.80
C ALA A 168 14.38 -24.97 0.97
N GLY A 169 15.18 -23.96 1.34
CA GLY A 169 16.61 -24.10 1.62
C GLY A 169 16.88 -25.09 2.75
N PHE A 170 16.22 -24.94 3.89
CA PHE A 170 16.33 -25.88 5.01
C PHE A 170 15.78 -27.27 4.66
N GLY A 171 14.70 -27.36 3.90
CA GLY A 171 14.13 -28.61 3.40
C GLY A 171 15.10 -29.39 2.51
N MET A 172 15.79 -28.70 1.59
CA MET A 172 16.81 -29.29 0.72
C MET A 172 18.04 -29.78 1.51
N VAL A 173 18.53 -28.99 2.47
CA VAL A 173 19.65 -29.40 3.35
C VAL A 173 19.28 -30.63 4.17
N GLY A 174 18.11 -30.63 4.82
CA GLY A 174 17.62 -31.77 5.61
C GLY A 174 17.43 -33.04 4.77
N PHE A 175 16.91 -32.90 3.55
CA PHE A 175 16.78 -34.01 2.60
C PHE A 175 18.14 -34.58 2.18
N GLY A 176 19.12 -33.70 1.92
CA GLY A 176 20.49 -34.10 1.61
C GLY A 176 21.17 -34.90 2.74
N MET A 177 20.96 -34.49 4.00
CA MET A 177 21.48 -35.20 5.18
C MET A 177 20.85 -36.59 5.34
N ARG A 178 19.53 -36.72 5.13
CA ARG A 178 18.84 -38.03 5.21
C ARG A 178 19.33 -39.03 4.19
N ARG A 179 19.70 -38.60 2.97
CA ARG A 179 20.22 -39.50 1.92
C ARG A 179 21.58 -40.10 2.24
N ARG A 180 22.40 -39.46 3.09
CA ARG A 180 23.76 -39.93 3.44
C ARG A 180 23.78 -40.94 4.59
N ALA A 181 22.70 -41.04 5.36
CA ALA A 181 22.59 -41.98 6.47
C ALA A 181 22.28 -43.41 5.96
N LYS A 182 23.29 -44.13 5.47
CA LYS A 182 23.28 -45.59 5.42
C LYS A 182 24.28 -46.11 6.46
N PRO A 183 23.86 -46.44 7.70
CA PRO A 183 24.75 -47.06 8.66
C PRO A 183 25.11 -48.46 8.15
N SER A 184 26.37 -48.66 7.76
CA SER A 184 26.91 -50.01 7.59
C SER A 184 27.14 -50.57 8.98
N VAL A 185 26.14 -51.25 9.53
CA VAL A 185 26.32 -52.01 10.77
C VAL A 185 27.01 -53.31 10.39
N ARG A 186 28.32 -53.40 10.65
CA ARG A 186 29.07 -54.63 10.53
C ARG A 186 29.00 -55.35 11.87
N VAL A 187 28.17 -56.39 11.96
CA VAL A 187 28.13 -57.28 13.12
C VAL A 187 29.19 -58.36 12.92
N THR A 188 30.14 -58.46 13.85
CA THR A 188 31.13 -59.54 13.90
C THR A 188 30.78 -60.43 15.08
N TYR A 189 30.46 -61.69 14.80
CA TYR A 189 30.22 -62.73 15.82
C TYR A 189 31.55 -63.41 16.16
N ALA A 190 31.71 -63.80 17.43
CA ALA A 190 32.84 -64.58 17.94
C ALA A 190 32.43 -66.04 18.14
#